data_AF-A0A2T4TR49-F1
#
_entry.id   AF-A0A2T4TR49-F1
#
_cell.length_a   1.000
_cell.length_b   1.000
_cell.length_c   1.000
_cell.angle_alpha   90.00
_cell.angle_beta   90.00
_cell.angle_gamma   90.00
#
_symmetry.space_group_name_H-M   'P 1'
#
loop_
_entity.id
_entity.type
_entity.pdbx_description
1 polymer ?
#
loop_
_entity_poly.entity_id
_entity_poly.type
_entity_poly.pdbx_seq_one_letter_code
_entity_poly.pdbx_strand_id
1 'polypeptide(L)'
;MGILFVLLFWIIILSGIALLAGLVALLIAVLVAQGANKGRKLLLAFCSPGVAIFSYAACSLICMSVIAMVLHIDPGIGDSWVAPLRYGYELSSVDLPESASVTKEDGEIVLDGIERVELRDDSLIGSRWTGKDGRYFIFNLKTGNIRRFDNLSELSKNLSPAKPNLISNEDFYWQTRKYAYITAGILCLLLTFGALYGFWKVGLSIPGLKNQRRRSRRQDRTT
;
A
#
# COMPACT_ATOMS: atom_id res chain seq x y z
N MET A 1 -11.33 11.36 -3.87
CA MET A 1 -12.47 10.95 -3.00
C MET A 1 -12.01 10.94 -1.55
N GLY A 2 -12.87 11.28 -0.59
CA GLY A 2 -12.49 11.33 0.83
C GLY A 2 -11.99 9.99 1.38
N ILE A 3 -10.91 10.01 2.16
CA ILE A 3 -10.24 8.81 2.68
C ILE A 3 -11.18 7.86 3.44
N LEU A 4 -12.14 8.40 4.20
CA LEU A 4 -13.13 7.60 4.93
C LEU A 4 -14.00 6.75 4.00
N PHE A 5 -14.43 7.32 2.87
CA PHE A 5 -15.22 6.61 1.88
C PHE A 5 -14.42 5.45 1.27
N VAL A 6 -13.15 5.71 0.93
CA VAL A 6 -12.24 4.69 0.39
C VAL A 6 -12.04 3.55 1.39
N LEU A 7 -11.84 3.84 2.66
CA LEU A 7 -11.69 2.81 3.70
C LEU A 7 -12.96 1.96 3.88
N LEU A 8 -14.15 2.59 3.91
CA LEU A 8 -15.42 1.86 4.01
C LEU A 8 -15.65 0.95 2.80
N PHE A 9 -15.35 1.44 1.60
CA PHE A 9 -15.44 0.67 0.37
C PHE A 9 -14.54 -0.58 0.41
N TRP A 10 -13.27 -0.41 0.82
CA TRP A 10 -12.35 -1.54 0.96
C TRP A 10 -12.79 -2.52 2.05
N ILE A 11 -13.30 -2.06 3.19
CA ILE A 11 -13.81 -2.95 4.25
C ILE A 11 -14.93 -3.85 3.71
N ILE A 12 -15.87 -3.32 2.92
CA ILE A 12 -16.96 -4.10 2.32
C ILE A 12 -16.40 -5.17 1.38
N ILE A 13 -15.49 -4.81 0.48
CA ILE A 13 -14.87 -5.75 -0.47
C ILE A 13 -14.11 -6.85 0.28
N LEU A 14 -13.24 -6.47 1.22
CA LEU A 14 -12.43 -7.40 2.00
C LEU A 14 -13.31 -8.33 2.85
N SER A 15 -14.43 -7.83 3.39
CA SER A 15 -15.42 -8.67 4.09
C SER A 15 -16.05 -9.72 3.17
N GLY A 16 -16.42 -9.33 1.94
CA GLY A 16 -16.97 -10.25 0.94
C GLY A 16 -15.97 -11.33 0.55
N ILE A 17 -14.71 -10.96 0.27
CA ILE A 17 -13.63 -11.89 -0.04
C ILE A 17 -13.37 -12.84 1.13
N ALA A 18 -13.28 -12.31 2.36
CA ALA A 18 -13.08 -13.10 3.57
C ALA A 18 -14.20 -14.12 3.80
N LEU A 19 -15.45 -13.74 3.54
CA LEU A 19 -16.60 -14.65 3.68
C LEU A 19 -16.55 -15.78 2.66
N LEU A 20 -16.30 -15.47 1.38
CA LEU A 20 -16.19 -16.48 0.33
C LEU A 20 -15.01 -17.44 0.58
N ALA A 21 -13.84 -16.91 0.91
CA ALA A 21 -12.68 -17.71 1.27
C ALA A 21 -12.94 -18.55 2.54
N GLY A 22 -13.67 -18.00 3.51
CA GLY A 22 -14.10 -18.71 4.72
C GLY A 22 -14.99 -19.90 4.41
N LEU A 23 -15.97 -19.75 3.51
CA LEU A 23 -16.83 -20.86 3.08
C LEU A 23 -16.03 -21.98 2.40
N VAL A 24 -15.07 -21.63 1.54
CA VAL A 24 -14.17 -22.61 0.91
C VAL A 24 -13.31 -23.32 1.96
N ALA A 25 -12.71 -22.58 2.89
CA ALA A 25 -11.91 -23.12 3.98
C ALA A 25 -12.74 -24.06 4.88
N LEU A 26 -14.01 -23.73 5.12
CA LEU A 26 -14.94 -24.56 5.88
C LEU A 26 -15.22 -25.88 5.17
N LEU A 27 -15.48 -25.87 3.85
CA LEU A 27 -15.70 -27.10 3.07
C LEU A 27 -14.49 -28.03 3.15
N ILE A 28 -13.28 -27.48 2.98
CA ILE A 28 -12.03 -28.25 3.14
C ILE A 28 -11.92 -28.81 4.55
N ALA A 29 -12.20 -27.99 5.57
CA ALA A 29 -12.12 -28.39 6.96
C ALA A 29 -13.15 -29.49 7.32
N VAL A 30 -14.32 -29.55 6.67
CA VAL A 30 -15.29 -30.64 6.88
C VAL A 30 -14.70 -31.99 6.49
N LEU A 31 -13.92 -32.03 5.41
CA LEU A 31 -13.26 -33.25 4.90
C LEU A 31 -12.07 -33.67 5.77
N VAL A 32 -11.27 -32.69 6.23
CA VAL A 32 -10.00 -32.95 6.92
C VAL A 32 -10.16 -33.04 8.45
N ALA A 33 -11.07 -32.26 9.04
CA ALA A 33 -11.17 -32.15 10.49
C ALA A 33 -11.82 -33.40 11.12
N GLN A 34 -10.99 -34.16 11.83
CA GLN A 34 -11.40 -35.32 12.62
C GLN A 34 -11.03 -35.16 14.10
N GLY A 35 -11.59 -36.04 14.92
CA GLY A 35 -11.29 -36.17 16.34
C GLY A 35 -11.94 -35.13 17.25
N ALA A 36 -11.36 -34.97 18.44
CA ALA A 36 -11.83 -34.01 19.44
C ALA A 36 -11.83 -32.58 18.89
N ASN A 37 -12.77 -31.76 19.38
CA ASN A 37 -12.93 -30.35 19.01
C ASN A 37 -13.27 -30.08 17.53
N LYS A 38 -13.79 -31.07 16.76
CA LYS A 38 -14.17 -30.89 15.34
C LYS A 38 -14.95 -29.59 15.08
N GLY A 39 -16.03 -29.34 15.82
CA GLY A 39 -16.84 -28.12 15.64
C GLY A 39 -16.06 -26.81 15.80
N ARG A 40 -15.05 -26.78 16.71
CA ARG A 40 -14.18 -25.61 16.87
C ARG A 40 -13.20 -25.47 15.72
N LYS A 41 -12.60 -26.58 15.26
CA LYS A 41 -11.71 -26.58 14.09
C LYS A 41 -12.43 -26.04 12.85
N LEU A 42 -13.71 -26.41 12.66
CA LEU A 42 -14.54 -25.89 11.57
C LEU A 42 -14.77 -24.37 11.70
N LEU A 43 -15.13 -23.88 12.89
CA LEU A 43 -15.31 -22.45 13.13
C LEU A 43 -13.99 -21.67 12.90
N LEU A 44 -12.88 -22.16 13.44
CA LEU A 44 -11.57 -21.53 13.27
C LEU A 44 -11.14 -21.52 11.80
N ALA A 45 -11.37 -22.60 11.06
CA ALA A 45 -11.09 -22.65 9.63
C ALA A 45 -11.92 -21.63 8.85
N PHE A 46 -13.23 -21.53 9.13
CA PHE A 46 -14.10 -20.53 8.51
C PHE A 46 -13.65 -19.09 8.79
N CYS A 47 -13.25 -18.78 10.02
CA CYS A 47 -12.81 -17.44 10.40
C CYS A 47 -11.37 -17.09 9.98
N SER A 48 -10.54 -18.09 9.66
CA SER A 48 -9.11 -17.88 9.38
C SER A 48 -8.84 -16.90 8.22
N PRO A 49 -9.54 -16.99 7.07
CA PRO A 49 -9.36 -16.03 5.99
C PRO A 49 -9.68 -14.59 6.42
N GLY A 50 -10.73 -14.39 7.22
CA GLY A 50 -11.05 -13.07 7.78
C GLY A 50 -9.94 -12.54 8.68
N VAL A 51 -9.47 -13.36 9.62
CA VAL A 51 -8.33 -12.98 10.49
C VAL A 51 -7.11 -12.63 9.65
N ALA A 52 -6.78 -13.42 8.63
CA ALA A 52 -5.65 -13.18 7.75
C ALA A 52 -5.78 -11.83 7.01
N ILE A 53 -6.90 -11.63 6.31
CA ILE A 53 -7.14 -10.45 5.48
C ILE A 53 -7.16 -9.18 6.33
N PHE A 54 -7.92 -9.15 7.43
CA PHE A 54 -8.04 -7.96 8.25
C PHE A 54 -6.78 -7.65 9.05
N SER A 55 -6.04 -8.66 9.52
CA SER A 55 -4.75 -8.43 10.16
C SER A 55 -3.75 -7.85 9.18
N TYR A 56 -3.67 -8.41 7.97
CA TYR A 56 -2.78 -7.90 6.92
C TYR A 56 -3.14 -6.47 6.51
N ALA A 57 -4.42 -6.20 6.27
CA ALA A 57 -4.91 -4.87 5.90
C ALA A 57 -4.61 -3.84 7.00
N ALA A 58 -4.93 -4.14 8.27
CA ALA A 58 -4.66 -3.24 9.39
C ALA A 58 -3.15 -2.97 9.56
N CYS A 59 -2.32 -4.01 9.49
CA CYS A 59 -0.86 -3.83 9.56
C CYS A 59 -0.33 -3.00 8.38
N SER A 60 -0.87 -3.23 7.17
CA SER A 60 -0.49 -2.51 5.96
C SER A 60 -0.80 -1.02 6.09
N LEU A 61 -2.00 -0.66 6.58
CA LEU A 61 -2.37 0.74 6.82
C LEU A 61 -1.39 1.42 7.78
N ILE A 62 -1.08 0.78 8.91
CA ILE A 62 -0.13 1.32 9.89
C ILE A 62 1.26 1.50 9.26
N CYS A 63 1.77 0.49 8.56
CA CYS A 63 3.09 0.57 7.93
C CYS A 63 3.14 1.64 6.84
N MET A 64 2.11 1.75 6.01
CA MET A 64 2.01 2.81 4.99
C MET A 64 2.01 4.19 5.63
N SER A 65 1.27 4.41 6.72
CA SER A 65 1.29 5.68 7.45
C SER A 65 2.66 6.00 8.05
N VAL A 66 3.35 5.01 8.63
CA VAL A 66 4.71 5.21 9.16
C VAL A 66 5.70 5.53 8.04
N ILE A 67 5.64 4.80 6.92
CA ILE A 67 6.50 5.07 5.76
C ILE A 67 6.22 6.46 5.19
N ALA A 68 4.96 6.86 5.07
CA ALA A 68 4.55 8.19 4.64
C ALA A 68 5.19 9.29 5.50
N MET A 69 5.12 9.15 6.83
CA MET A 69 5.74 10.10 7.76
C MET A 69 7.27 10.15 7.66
N VAL A 70 7.93 8.99 7.54
CA VAL A 70 9.40 8.91 7.55
C VAL A 70 10.01 9.34 6.22
N LEU A 71 9.36 9.01 5.10
CA LEU A 71 9.85 9.33 3.76
C LEU A 71 9.27 10.63 3.20
N HIS A 72 8.41 11.32 3.96
CA HIS A 72 7.69 12.51 3.49
C HIS A 72 6.97 12.25 2.15
N ILE A 73 6.28 11.11 2.07
CA ILE A 73 5.47 10.71 0.91
C ILE A 73 4.00 10.62 1.33
N ASP A 74 3.10 10.58 0.36
CA ASP A 74 1.70 10.27 0.63
C ASP A 74 1.52 8.78 1.01
N PRO A 75 0.48 8.42 1.79
CA PRO A 75 0.24 7.05 2.21
C PRO A 75 -0.19 6.09 1.08
N GLY A 76 -0.54 6.59 -0.11
CA GLY A 76 -0.94 5.78 -1.27
C GLY A 76 -2.38 5.26 -1.24
N ILE A 77 -3.26 5.90 -0.45
CA ILE A 77 -4.68 5.49 -0.25
C ILE A 77 -5.64 6.64 -0.65
N GLY A 78 -5.09 7.77 -1.12
CA GLY A 78 -5.82 8.97 -1.52
C GLY A 78 -5.82 9.20 -3.03
N ASP A 79 -6.31 10.37 -3.42
CA ASP A 79 -6.26 10.93 -4.78
C ASP A 79 -5.02 11.80 -5.01
N SER A 80 -4.22 12.04 -3.97
CA SER A 80 -2.94 12.73 -4.06
C SER A 80 -1.80 11.74 -4.25
N TRP A 81 -0.87 12.12 -5.11
CA TRP A 81 0.35 11.39 -5.41
C TRP A 81 1.51 12.31 -5.10
N VAL A 82 2.37 11.96 -4.14
CA VAL A 82 3.50 12.80 -3.74
C VAL A 82 4.79 11.98 -3.79
N ALA A 83 5.75 12.45 -4.58
CA ALA A 83 7.09 11.92 -4.63
C ALA A 83 8.09 13.03 -4.25
N PRO A 84 8.81 12.91 -3.12
CA PRO A 84 9.73 13.93 -2.68
C PRO A 84 10.90 14.05 -3.64
N LEU A 85 11.31 15.30 -3.90
CA LEU A 85 12.54 15.64 -4.60
C LEU A 85 13.54 16.22 -3.58
N ARG A 86 14.73 16.59 -4.06
CA ARG A 86 15.75 17.24 -3.22
C ARG A 86 15.43 18.72 -3.05
N TYR A 87 15.99 19.32 -1.99
CA TYR A 87 15.97 20.76 -1.73
C TYR A 87 14.56 21.37 -1.51
N GLY A 88 13.66 20.64 -0.87
CA GLY A 88 12.32 21.14 -0.50
C GLY A 88 11.34 21.24 -1.67
N TYR A 89 11.61 20.47 -2.74
CA TYR A 89 10.70 20.29 -3.87
C TYR A 89 10.05 18.92 -3.81
N GLU A 90 8.88 18.81 -4.40
CA GLU A 90 8.14 17.55 -4.54
C GLU A 90 7.53 17.48 -5.94
N LEU A 91 7.42 16.27 -6.47
CA LEU A 91 6.60 15.99 -7.64
C LEU A 91 5.23 15.52 -7.13
N SER A 92 4.22 16.35 -7.32
CA SER A 92 2.88 16.11 -6.82
C SER A 92 1.86 16.02 -7.96
N SER A 93 0.85 15.19 -7.79
CA SER A 93 -0.31 15.14 -8.69
C SER A 93 -1.59 14.91 -7.90
N VAL A 94 -2.71 15.38 -8.45
CA VAL A 94 -4.06 15.18 -7.91
C VAL A 94 -4.89 14.48 -8.98
N ASP A 95 -5.74 13.54 -8.55
CA ASP A 95 -6.63 12.70 -9.35
C ASP A 95 -5.89 11.72 -10.27
N LEU A 96 -5.05 12.21 -11.18
CA LEU A 96 -4.35 11.41 -12.19
C LEU A 96 -2.85 11.67 -12.15
N PRO A 97 -1.99 10.64 -12.11
CA PRO A 97 -0.54 10.82 -12.11
C PRO A 97 -0.02 11.42 -13.43
N GLU A 98 -0.81 11.36 -14.50
CA GLU A 98 -0.45 11.79 -15.86
C GLU A 98 -0.18 13.30 -16.00
N SER A 99 -0.61 14.12 -15.03
CA SER A 99 -0.40 15.58 -15.03
C SER A 99 0.13 16.05 -13.68
N ALA A 100 1.42 15.79 -13.43
CA ALA A 100 2.08 16.22 -12.20
C ALA A 100 2.55 17.68 -12.27
N SER A 101 2.87 18.21 -11.10
CA SER A 101 3.50 19.52 -10.90
C SER A 101 4.70 19.39 -9.97
N VAL A 102 5.72 20.22 -10.19
CA VAL A 102 6.74 20.46 -9.18
C VAL A 102 6.20 21.52 -8.22
N THR A 103 6.11 21.16 -6.96
CA THR A 103 5.68 22.03 -5.87
C THR A 103 6.81 22.23 -4.87
N LYS A 104 6.83 23.37 -4.18
CA LYS A 104 7.60 23.55 -2.94
C LYS A 104 6.81 22.97 -1.76
N GLU A 105 7.48 22.80 -0.61
CA GLU A 105 6.87 22.34 0.64
C GLU A 105 5.69 23.22 1.12
N ASP A 106 5.66 24.51 0.75
CA ASP A 106 4.54 25.43 1.06
C ASP A 106 3.35 25.30 0.10
N GLY A 107 3.43 24.39 -0.87
CA GLY A 107 2.40 24.16 -1.89
C GLY A 107 2.49 25.08 -3.11
N GLU A 108 3.50 25.96 -3.20
CA GLU A 108 3.69 26.80 -4.38
C GLU A 108 4.04 25.93 -5.60
N ILE A 109 3.24 26.06 -6.66
CA ILE A 109 3.50 25.37 -7.94
C ILE A 109 4.58 26.12 -8.72
N VAL A 110 5.69 25.44 -8.96
CA VAL A 110 6.85 25.97 -9.70
C VAL A 110 6.79 25.61 -11.18
N LEU A 111 6.31 24.40 -11.48
CA LEU A 111 6.17 23.89 -12.83
C LEU A 111 4.99 22.93 -12.90
N ASP A 112 4.13 23.07 -13.89
CA ASP A 112 2.87 22.31 -14.03
C ASP A 112 2.80 21.51 -15.34
N GLY A 113 1.84 20.58 -15.40
CA GLY A 113 1.54 19.81 -16.61
C GLY A 113 2.67 18.88 -17.03
N ILE A 114 3.41 18.34 -16.06
CA ILE A 114 4.52 17.41 -16.26
C ILE A 114 3.95 16.02 -16.54
N GLU A 115 4.39 15.40 -17.62
CA GLU A 115 3.89 14.09 -18.08
C GLU A 115 4.89 12.97 -17.76
N ARG A 116 6.18 13.26 -17.98
CA ARG A 116 7.28 12.30 -17.83
C ARG A 116 8.48 12.97 -17.22
N VAL A 117 9.22 12.22 -16.41
CA VAL A 117 10.38 12.72 -15.68
C VAL A 117 11.54 11.74 -15.66
N GLU A 118 12.72 12.28 -15.46
CA GLU A 118 13.94 11.59 -15.06
C GLU A 118 14.63 12.47 -14.01
N LEU A 119 14.95 11.88 -12.86
CA LEU A 119 15.79 12.55 -11.87
C LEU A 119 17.25 12.16 -12.11
N ARG A 120 18.08 13.14 -12.47
CA ARG A 120 19.53 12.97 -12.67
C ARG A 120 20.27 13.92 -11.73
N ASP A 121 20.90 13.37 -10.70
CA ASP A 121 21.56 14.12 -9.64
C ASP A 121 20.62 15.18 -9.00
N ASP A 122 20.92 16.45 -9.21
CA ASP A 122 20.15 17.59 -8.70
C ASP A 122 19.28 18.24 -9.80
N SER A 123 19.02 17.52 -10.89
CA SER A 123 18.22 18.01 -12.01
C SER A 123 17.06 17.09 -12.31
N LEU A 124 15.86 17.67 -12.30
CA LEU A 124 14.65 17.04 -12.81
C LEU A 124 14.52 17.37 -14.29
N ILE A 125 14.62 16.35 -15.12
CA ILE A 125 14.48 16.45 -16.57
C ILE A 125 13.10 15.92 -16.91
N GLY A 126 12.36 16.58 -17.80
CA GLY A 126 11.02 16.09 -18.12
C GLY A 126 10.40 16.63 -19.39
N SER A 127 9.21 16.12 -19.66
CA SER A 127 8.31 16.60 -20.72
C SER A 127 6.99 17.09 -20.12
N ARG A 128 6.35 18.01 -20.84
CA ARG A 128 5.07 18.61 -20.47
C ARG A 128 4.02 18.37 -21.55
N TRP A 129 2.78 18.13 -21.11
CA TRP A 129 1.63 18.01 -21.99
C TRP A 129 1.21 19.37 -22.55
N THR A 130 1.18 20.39 -21.70
CA THR A 130 0.84 21.77 -22.01
C THR A 130 2.03 22.69 -21.78
N GLY A 131 2.54 23.29 -22.84
CA GLY A 131 3.60 24.29 -22.76
C GLY A 131 3.51 25.25 -23.93
N LYS A 132 3.09 26.49 -23.66
CA LYS A 132 3.31 27.61 -24.61
C LYS A 132 4.80 27.97 -24.73
N ASP A 133 5.61 27.51 -23.77
CA ASP A 133 7.04 27.83 -23.61
C ASP A 133 7.92 26.56 -23.62
N GLY A 134 7.77 25.70 -24.63
CA GLY A 134 8.61 24.50 -24.81
C GLY A 134 8.06 23.22 -24.14
N ARG A 135 8.18 22.10 -24.87
CA ARG A 135 7.66 20.78 -24.47
C ARG A 135 8.54 20.07 -23.45
N TYR A 136 9.82 20.39 -23.39
CA TYR A 136 10.81 19.71 -22.54
C TYR A 136 11.48 20.70 -21.59
N PHE A 137 11.98 20.20 -20.46
CA PHE A 137 12.66 21.04 -19.50
C PHE A 137 13.82 20.33 -18.79
N ILE A 138 14.73 21.15 -18.26
CA ILE A 138 15.67 20.78 -17.20
C ILE A 138 15.42 21.76 -16.06
N PHE A 139 15.04 21.23 -14.91
CA PHE A 139 14.84 21.98 -13.68
C PHE A 139 15.95 21.63 -12.69
N ASN A 140 16.79 22.62 -12.37
CA ASN A 140 17.83 22.44 -11.37
C ASN A 140 17.24 22.64 -9.97
N LEU A 141 17.14 21.55 -9.21
CA LEU A 141 16.55 21.52 -7.87
C LEU A 141 17.37 22.34 -6.86
N LYS A 142 18.68 22.52 -7.08
CA LYS A 142 19.53 23.27 -6.15
C LYS A 142 19.41 24.78 -6.34
N THR A 143 19.29 25.25 -7.59
CA THR A 143 19.28 26.68 -7.91
C THR A 143 17.88 27.21 -8.23
N GLY A 144 16.88 26.34 -8.38
CA GLY A 144 15.54 26.72 -8.84
C GLY A 144 15.48 27.19 -10.30
N ASN A 145 16.54 26.98 -11.09
CA ASN A 145 16.59 27.46 -12.47
C ASN A 145 15.92 26.47 -13.42
N ILE A 146 15.09 26.99 -14.33
CA ILE A 146 14.40 26.20 -15.35
C ILE A 146 14.96 26.56 -16.72
N ARG A 147 15.38 25.56 -17.49
CA ARG A 147 15.65 25.68 -18.92
C ARG A 147 14.59 24.91 -19.69
N ARG A 148 14.06 25.50 -20.75
CA ARG A 148 12.98 24.92 -21.55
C ARG A 148 13.46 24.71 -22.98
N PHE A 149 12.94 23.67 -23.63
CA PHE A 149 13.34 23.23 -24.96
C PHE A 149 12.12 22.80 -25.75
N ASP A 150 12.12 23.05 -27.06
CA ASP A 150 10.97 22.74 -27.91
C ASP A 150 10.94 21.27 -28.32
N ASN A 151 12.11 20.64 -28.43
CA ASN A 151 12.23 19.27 -28.93
C ASN A 151 13.29 18.46 -28.18
N LEU A 152 13.14 17.13 -28.25
CA LEU A 152 14.01 16.17 -27.57
C LEU A 152 15.47 16.24 -28.03
N SER A 153 15.72 16.66 -29.27
CA SER A 153 17.07 16.80 -29.83
C SER A 153 17.85 17.92 -29.12
N GLU A 154 17.20 19.07 -28.92
CA GLU A 154 17.78 20.19 -28.20
C GLU A 154 18.04 19.86 -26.73
N LEU A 155 17.09 19.19 -26.07
CA LEU A 155 17.27 18.67 -24.71
C LEU A 155 18.48 17.71 -24.65
N SER A 156 18.57 16.76 -25.58
CA SER A 156 19.62 15.74 -25.59
C SER A 156 21.02 16.35 -25.80
N LYS A 157 21.15 17.39 -26.63
CA LYS A 157 22.42 18.11 -26.81
C LYS A 157 22.91 18.70 -25.48
N ASN A 158 22.00 19.25 -24.68
CA ASN A 158 22.28 19.85 -23.38
C ASN A 158 22.54 18.83 -22.25
N LEU A 159 22.24 17.54 -22.45
CA LEU A 159 22.43 16.46 -21.47
C LEU A 159 23.66 15.56 -21.75
N SER A 160 24.41 15.83 -22.82
CA SER A 160 25.52 15.00 -23.28
C SER A 160 26.46 14.57 -22.13
N PRO A 161 26.84 13.29 -22.03
CA PRO A 161 26.74 12.26 -23.09
C PRO A 161 25.52 11.32 -23.04
N ALA A 162 24.72 11.32 -21.98
CA ALA A 162 23.64 10.34 -21.81
C ALA A 162 22.28 10.89 -22.24
N LYS A 163 21.63 10.21 -23.21
CA LYS A 163 20.26 10.52 -23.62
C LYS A 163 19.30 10.43 -22.43
N PRO A 164 18.26 11.28 -22.39
CA PRO A 164 17.27 11.20 -21.32
C PRO A 164 16.43 9.92 -21.43
N ASN A 165 16.18 9.28 -20.31
CA ASN A 165 15.26 8.16 -20.14
C ASN A 165 14.06 8.62 -19.30
N LEU A 166 13.16 9.35 -19.93
CA LEU A 166 11.96 9.88 -19.28
C LEU A 166 10.97 8.76 -18.99
N ILE A 167 10.73 8.49 -17.71
CA ILE A 167 9.72 7.53 -17.24
C ILE A 167 8.40 8.24 -16.95
N SER A 168 7.30 7.50 -16.85
CA SER A 168 6.02 8.08 -16.45
C SER A 168 6.09 8.58 -15.01
N ASN A 169 5.25 9.56 -14.66
CA ASN A 169 5.14 10.01 -13.27
C ASN A 169 4.69 8.89 -12.33
N GLU A 170 3.84 7.97 -12.80
CA GLU A 170 3.42 6.79 -12.04
C GLU A 170 4.59 5.85 -11.75
N ASP A 171 5.42 5.56 -12.75
CA ASP A 171 6.62 4.73 -12.56
C ASP A 171 7.58 5.39 -11.57
N PHE A 172 7.81 6.70 -11.71
CA PHE A 172 8.66 7.47 -10.81
C PHE A 172 8.14 7.41 -9.36
N TYR A 173 6.84 7.57 -9.18
CA TYR A 173 6.15 7.48 -7.91
C TYR A 173 6.25 6.09 -7.26
N TRP A 174 6.14 5.01 -8.03
CA TRP A 174 6.25 3.66 -7.47
C TRP A 174 7.70 3.28 -7.17
N GLN A 175 8.65 3.77 -7.95
CA GLN A 175 10.08 3.52 -7.73
C GLN A 175 10.58 4.13 -6.42
N THR A 176 10.12 5.33 -6.05
CA THR A 176 10.52 6.00 -4.78
C THR A 176 10.09 5.22 -3.54
N ARG A 177 8.97 4.48 -3.59
CA ARG A 177 8.42 3.72 -2.45
C ARG A 177 8.66 2.21 -2.50
N LYS A 178 9.16 1.67 -3.63
CA LYS A 178 9.24 0.23 -3.92
C LYS A 178 9.84 -0.59 -2.79
N TYR A 179 11.05 -0.27 -2.35
CA TYR A 179 11.75 -1.08 -1.35
C TYR A 179 11.09 -0.99 0.02
N ALA A 180 10.68 0.21 0.45
CA ALA A 180 9.97 0.41 1.71
C ALA A 180 8.68 -0.42 1.76
N TYR A 181 7.89 -0.38 0.68
CA TYR A 181 6.62 -1.10 0.61
C TYR A 181 6.82 -2.62 0.54
N ILE A 182 7.86 -3.11 -0.15
CA ILE A 182 8.22 -4.54 -0.15
C ILE A 182 8.59 -5.00 1.26
N THR A 183 9.46 -4.25 1.96
CA THR A 183 9.87 -4.62 3.32
C THR A 183 8.71 -4.61 4.30
N ALA A 184 7.83 -3.60 4.22
CA ALA A 184 6.61 -3.53 5.02
C ALA A 184 5.64 -4.67 4.70
N GLY A 185 5.47 -5.03 3.43
CA GLY A 185 4.62 -6.15 3.02
C GLY A 185 5.08 -7.47 3.63
N ILE A 186 6.39 -7.74 3.61
CA ILE A 186 6.98 -8.92 4.26
C ILE A 186 6.72 -8.92 5.77
N LEU A 187 6.93 -7.78 6.43
CA LEU A 187 6.65 -7.64 7.87
C LEU A 187 5.15 -7.87 8.17
N CYS A 188 4.25 -7.30 7.38
CA CYS A 188 2.80 -7.48 7.54
C CYS A 188 2.39 -8.94 7.36
N LEU A 189 3.01 -9.69 6.43
CA LEU A 189 2.79 -11.12 6.27
C LEU A 189 3.23 -11.90 7.52
N LEU A 190 4.41 -11.60 8.07
CA LEU A 190 4.90 -12.24 9.29
C LEU A 190 3.97 -11.99 10.49
N LEU A 191 3.52 -10.75 10.66
CA LEU A 191 2.54 -10.38 11.69
C LEU A 191 1.21 -11.11 11.49
N THR A 192 0.77 -11.26 10.24
CA THR A 192 -0.46 -11.99 9.89
C THR A 192 -0.35 -13.47 10.24
N PHE A 193 0.79 -14.11 9.97
CA PHE A 193 1.03 -15.49 10.42
C PHE A 193 1.02 -15.61 11.94
N GLY A 194 1.61 -14.64 12.65
CA GLY A 194 1.55 -14.56 14.11
C GLY A 194 0.12 -14.43 14.63
N ALA A 195 -0.69 -13.58 14.01
CA ALA A 195 -2.11 -13.39 14.35
C ALA A 195 -2.93 -14.67 14.13
N LEU A 196 -2.73 -15.36 13.01
CA LEU A 196 -3.36 -16.66 12.73
C LEU A 196 -2.94 -17.73 13.73
N TYR A 197 -1.65 -17.82 14.04
CA TYR A 197 -1.14 -18.76 15.04
C TYR A 197 -1.77 -18.50 16.42
N GLY A 198 -1.79 -17.24 16.85
CA GLY A 198 -2.42 -16.83 18.10
C GLY A 198 -3.92 -17.15 18.14
N PHE A 199 -4.63 -16.84 17.05
CA PHE A 199 -6.06 -17.13 16.89
C PHE A 199 -6.37 -18.63 17.05
N TRP A 200 -5.60 -19.50 16.38
CA TRP A 200 -5.77 -20.95 16.52
C TRP A 200 -5.37 -21.46 17.90
N LYS A 201 -4.26 -20.97 18.46
CA LYS A 201 -3.78 -21.36 19.80
C LYS A 201 -4.82 -21.05 20.86
N VAL A 202 -5.36 -19.83 20.87
CA VAL A 202 -6.41 -19.41 21.81
C VAL A 202 -7.70 -20.21 21.56
N GLY A 203 -8.14 -20.30 20.30
CA GLY A 203 -9.37 -20.99 19.93
C GLY A 203 -9.43 -22.47 20.30
N LEU A 204 -8.28 -23.16 20.29
CA LEU A 204 -8.17 -24.56 20.71
C LEU A 204 -7.95 -24.74 22.23
N SER A 205 -7.37 -23.75 22.92
CA SER A 205 -7.03 -23.84 24.34
C SER A 205 -8.22 -23.62 25.28
N ILE A 206 -9.30 -22.96 24.83
CA ILE A 206 -10.48 -22.70 25.66
C ILE A 206 -11.16 -24.04 26.01
N PRO A 207 -11.36 -24.43 27.28
CA PRO A 207 -12.06 -25.67 27.64
C PRO A 207 -13.49 -25.69 27.06
N GLY A 208 -13.95 -26.85 26.58
CA GLY A 208 -15.31 -27.00 26.08
C GLY A 208 -16.35 -26.94 27.19
N LEU A 209 -17.36 -26.07 27.08
CA LEU A 209 -18.58 -26.10 27.92
C LEU A 209 -19.24 -27.49 27.96
N LYS A 210 -19.10 -28.29 26.89
CA LYS A 210 -19.54 -29.70 26.84
C LYS A 210 -18.78 -30.62 27.80
N ASN A 211 -17.50 -30.36 28.08
CA ASN A 211 -16.73 -31.15 29.05
C ASN A 211 -17.10 -30.78 30.49
N GLN A 212 -17.47 -29.52 30.78
CA GLN A 212 -17.99 -29.14 32.09
C GLN A 212 -19.35 -29.79 32.38
N ARG A 213 -20.30 -29.76 31.42
CA ARG A 213 -21.61 -30.44 31.60
C ARG A 213 -21.52 -31.97 31.70
N ARG A 214 -20.56 -32.60 31.01
CA ARG A 214 -20.32 -34.06 31.14
C ARG A 214 -19.64 -34.42 32.46
N ARG A 215 -18.77 -33.56 33.00
CA ARG A 215 -18.17 -33.74 34.34
C ARG A 215 -19.22 -33.56 35.43
N SER A 216 -20.05 -32.51 35.40
CA SER A 216 -21.09 -32.30 36.41
C SER A 216 -22.10 -33.46 36.44
N ARG A 217 -22.59 -33.91 35.27
CA ARG A 217 -23.52 -35.05 35.18
C ARG A 217 -22.94 -36.39 35.61
N ARG A 218 -21.61 -36.56 35.61
CA ARG A 218 -20.97 -37.76 36.16
C ARG A 218 -20.84 -37.66 37.68
N GLN A 219 -20.61 -36.47 38.20
CA GLN A 219 -20.47 -36.19 39.62
C GLN A 219 -21.82 -36.34 40.35
N ASP A 220 -22.92 -35.88 39.74
CA ASP A 220 -24.30 -36.05 40.25
C ASP A 220 -24.81 -37.50 40.21
N ARG A 221 -24.13 -38.42 39.50
CA ARG A 221 -24.49 -39.84 39.45
C ARG A 221 -23.73 -40.70 40.47
N THR A 222 -22.75 -40.11 41.15
CA THR A 222 -21.87 -40.79 42.11
C THR A 222 -22.12 -40.38 43.56
N THR A 223 -23.12 -39.51 43.79
CA THR A 223 -23.66 -39.10 45.10
C THR A 223 -25.10 -39.58 45.21
#